data_AF-A0ABC8V1V0-F1
#
_entry.id   AF-A0ABC8V1V0-F1
#
_cell.length_a   1.000
_cell.length_b   1.000
_cell.length_c   1.000
_cell.angle_alpha   90.00
_cell.angle_beta   90.00
_cell.angle_gamma   90.00
#
_symmetry.space_group_name_H-M   'P 1'
#
loop_
_entity.id
_entity.type
_entity.pdbx_description
1 polymer ?
#
loop_
_entity_poly.entity_id
_entity_poly.type
_entity_poly.pdbx_seq_one_letter_code
_entity_poly.pdbx_strand_id
1 'polypeptide(L)' 'MMAVEKLIKGKEIDLDELEERANQTQIQKHYKISNVELGISSIADAIVCRIAARDAL' A
#
# COMPACT_ATOMS: atom_id res chain seq x y z
N MET A 1 -11.35 -6.97 18.53
CA MET A 1 -10.26 -5.99 18.41
C MET A 1 -9.37 -5.94 19.65
N MET A 2 -9.91 -5.97 20.88
CA MET A 2 -9.16 -5.90 22.16
C MET A 2 -7.93 -6.82 22.32
N ALA A 3 -7.86 -7.95 21.61
CA ALA A 3 -6.69 -8.84 21.69
C ALA A 3 -5.46 -8.24 20.98
N VAL A 4 -5.66 -7.48 19.90
CA VAL A 4 -4.56 -6.91 19.09
C VAL A 4 -3.97 -5.69 19.78
N GLU A 5 -4.81 -4.85 20.37
CA GLU A 5 -4.39 -3.66 21.14
C GLU A 5 -3.44 -4.00 22.29
N LYS A 6 -3.64 -5.15 22.97
CA LYS A 6 -2.76 -5.59 24.06
C LYS A 6 -1.40 -6.10 23.59
N LEU A 7 -1.27 -6.45 22.31
CA LEU A 7 -0.02 -6.98 21.73
C LEU A 7 0.88 -5.88 21.19
N ILE A 8 0.31 -4.73 20.81
CA ILE A 8 1.02 -3.65 20.15
C ILE A 8 1.27 -2.50 21.13
N LYS A 9 2.55 -2.21 21.39
CA LYS A 9 2.95 -1.00 22.12
C LYS A 9 3.00 0.17 21.14
N GLY A 10 1.87 0.83 20.94
CA GLY A 10 1.74 1.96 20.03
C GLY A 10 0.46 2.75 20.28
N LYS A 11 0.26 3.80 19.48
CA LYS A 11 -0.99 4.55 19.44
C LYS A 11 -1.75 4.15 18.18
N GLU A 12 -3.01 3.76 18.34
CA GLU A 12 -3.92 3.54 17.22
C GLU A 12 -4.19 4.87 16.50
N ILE A 13 -4.22 4.83 15.18
CA ILE A 13 -4.43 5.97 14.30
C ILE A 13 -5.51 5.63 13.28
N ASP A 14 -6.11 6.66 12.68
CA ASP A 14 -7.12 6.46 11.65
C ASP A 14 -6.49 5.93 10.35
N LEU A 15 -7.26 5.18 9.57
CA LEU A 15 -6.83 4.64 8.28
C LEU A 15 -6.60 5.75 7.25
N ASP A 16 -7.24 6.91 7.43
CA ASP A 16 -7.04 8.08 6.58
C ASP A 16 -5.59 8.60 6.62
N GLU A 17 -4.84 8.34 7.70
CA GLU A 17 -3.41 8.71 7.81
C GLU A 17 -2.47 7.80 6.99
N LEU A 18 -2.98 6.73 6.38
CA LEU A 18 -2.17 5.75 5.67
C LEU A 18 -1.42 6.36 4.48
N GLU A 19 -2.08 7.20 3.69
CA GLU A 19 -1.49 7.79 2.49
C GLU A 19 -0.33 8.73 2.84
N GLU A 20 -0.48 9.54 3.90
CA GLU A 20 0.55 10.47 4.36
C GLU A 20 1.79 9.72 4.88
N ARG A 21 1.59 8.59 5.56
CA ARG A 21 2.66 7.79 6.16
C ARG A 21 3.27 6.77 5.18
N ALA A 22 2.67 6.58 4.01
CA ALA A 22 3.13 5.60 3.03
C ALA A 22 4.47 6.00 2.40
N ASN A 23 5.45 5.10 2.45
CA ASN A 23 6.72 5.28 1.75
C ASN A 23 6.55 4.99 0.25
N GLN A 24 6.16 6.02 -0.51
CA GLN A 24 5.89 5.92 -1.96
C GLN A 24 7.08 5.35 -2.74
N THR A 25 8.31 5.78 -2.43
CA THR A 25 9.54 5.27 -3.08
C THR A 25 9.71 3.78 -2.87
N GLN A 26 9.47 3.29 -1.65
CA GLN A 26 9.57 1.86 -1.35
C GLN A 26 8.47 1.06 -2.04
N ILE A 27 7.24 1.58 -2.08
CA ILE A 27 6.10 0.96 -2.77
C ILE A 27 6.40 0.81 -4.27
N GLN A 28 6.82 1.90 -4.93
CA GLN A 28 7.14 1.88 -6.36
C GLN A 28 8.25 0.88 -6.67
N LYS A 29 9.30 0.83 -5.85
CA LYS A 29 10.39 -0.14 -6.00
C LYS A 29 9.91 -1.58 -5.82
N HIS A 30 9.11 -1.85 -4.78
CA HIS A 30 8.66 -3.20 -4.46
C HIS A 30 7.75 -3.78 -5.53
N TYR A 31 6.78 -2.98 -5.98
CA TYR A 31 5.85 -3.39 -7.03
C TYR A 31 6.42 -3.19 -8.44
N LYS A 32 7.62 -2.61 -8.61
CA LYS A 32 8.20 -2.30 -9.92
C LYS A 32 7.26 -1.41 -10.75
N ILE A 33 6.73 -0.37 -10.12
CA ILE A 33 5.87 0.63 -10.75
C ILE A 33 6.77 1.67 -11.41
N SER A 34 6.54 1.95 -12.69
CA SER A 34 7.35 2.91 -13.45
C SER A 34 6.73 4.30 -13.43
N ASN A 35 7.55 5.35 -13.58
CA ASN A 35 7.03 6.73 -13.69
C ASN A 35 6.09 6.93 -14.90
N VAL A 36 6.27 6.16 -15.97
CA VAL A 36 5.40 6.21 -17.15
C VAL A 36 3.99 5.71 -16.81
N GLU A 37 3.91 4.63 -16.03
CA GLU A 37 2.64 4.07 -15.55
C GLU A 37 1.91 5.04 -14.62
N LEU A 38 2.64 5.78 -13.78
CA LEU A 38 2.09 6.83 -12.91
C LEU A 38 1.57 8.04 -13.67
N GLY A 39 1.98 8.23 -14.92
CA GLY A 39 1.40 9.25 -15.79
C GLY A 39 0.03 8.86 -16.37
N ILE A 40 -0.38 7.60 -16.23
CA ILE A 40 -1.60 7.02 -16.84
C ILE A 40 -2.58 6.56 -15.77
N SER A 41 -2.08 6.01 -14.65
CA SER A 41 -2.87 5.36 -13.60
C SER A 41 -2.37 5.74 -12.21
N SER A 42 -3.20 5.51 -11.19
CA SER A 42 -2.81 5.75 -9.81
C SER A 42 -1.90 4.63 -9.27
N ILE A 43 -1.18 4.93 -8.18
CA ILE A 43 -0.37 3.94 -7.46
C ILE A 43 -1.26 2.78 -6.95
N ALA A 44 -2.47 3.10 -6.48
CA ALA A 44 -3.42 2.10 -6.00
C ALA A 44 -3.83 1.13 -7.13
N ASP A 45 -4.18 1.66 -8.31
CA ASP A 45 -4.56 0.84 -9.47
C ASP A 45 -3.42 -0.09 -9.90
N ALA A 46 -2.20 0.45 -9.96
CA ALA A 46 -1.00 -0.29 -10.32
C ALA A 46 -0.72 -1.47 -9.35
N ILE A 47 -0.95 -1.26 -8.04
CA ILE A 47 -0.80 -2.30 -7.01
C ILE A 47 -1.90 -3.35 -7.15
N VAL A 48 -3.17 -2.93 -7.25
CA VAL A 48 -4.33 -3.82 -7.36
C VAL A 48 -4.19 -4.71 -8.59
N CYS A 49 -3.78 -4.15 -9.73
CA CYS A 49 -3.52 -4.90 -10.96
C CYS A 49 -2.49 -6.01 -10.74
N ARG A 50 -1.38 -5.73 -10.05
CA ARG A 50 -0.32 -6.73 -9.78
C ARG A 50 -0.76 -7.82 -8.81
N ILE A 51 -1.51 -7.46 -7.77
CA ILE A 51 -2.06 -8.44 -6.83
C ILE A 51 -3.04 -9.36 -7.56
N ALA A 52 -3.97 -8.79 -8.33
CA ALA A 52 -4.95 -9.55 -9.09
C ALA A 52 -4.31 -10.44 -10.16
N ALA A 53 -3.33 -9.92 -10.90
CA ALA A 53 -2.60 -10.70 -11.91
C ALA A 53 -1.84 -11.87 -11.29
N ARG A 54 -1.29 -11.72 -10.08
CA ARG A 54 -0.64 -12.82 -9.35
C ARG A 54 -1.65 -13.85 -8.86
N ASP A 55 -2.81 -13.43 -8.36
CA ASP A 55 -3.84 -14.34 -7.84
C ASP A 55 -4.51 -15.18 -8.94
N ALA A 56 -4.55 -14.64 -10.16
CA ALA A 56 -5.10 -15.33 -11.33
C ALA A 56 -4.16 -16.37 -11.98
N LEU A 57 -2.89 -16.45 -11.56
CA LEU A 57 -1.85 -17.34 -12.13
C LEU A 57 -1.55 -18.52 -11.19
#